data_AF-A0A662ETW7-F1
#
_entry.id   AF-A0A662ETW7-F1
#
_cell.length_a   1.000
_cell.length_b   1.000
_cell.length_c   1.000
_cell.angle_alpha   90.00
_cell.angle_beta   90.00
_cell.angle_gamma   90.00
#
_symmetry.space_group_name_H-M   'P 1'
#
loop_
_entity.id
_entity.type
_entity.pdbx_description
1 polymer ?
#
loop_
_entity_poly.entity_id
_entity_poly.type
_entity_poly.pdbx_seq_one_letter_code
_entity_poly.pdbx_strand_id
1 'polypeptide(L)' 'MTNRAKDWFAQAQRDLEQAIDSKGAGRDEWACFASHQAAEK' A
#
# COMPACT_ATOMS: atom_id res chain seq x y z
N MET A 1 -7.71 -19.07 15.55
CA MET A 1 -7.63 -17.74 14.90
C MET A 1 -7.98 -17.90 13.44
N THR A 2 -8.87 -17.06 12.90
CA THR A 2 -9.27 -17.09 11.48
C THR A 2 -8.11 -16.65 10.60
N ASN A 3 -7.92 -17.29 9.44
CA ASN A 3 -6.91 -16.88 8.46
C ASN A 3 -7.27 -15.50 7.90
N ARG A 4 -6.38 -14.51 8.10
CA ARG A 4 -6.53 -13.13 7.62
C ARG A 4 -5.62 -12.77 6.45
N ALA A 5 -4.95 -13.75 5.84
CA ALA A 5 -4.01 -13.50 4.73
C ALA A 5 -4.68 -12.75 3.56
N LYS A 6 -5.96 -13.03 3.28
CA LYS A 6 -6.71 -12.31 2.24
C LYS A 6 -6.99 -10.86 2.60
N ASP A 7 -7.25 -10.57 3.88
CA ASP A 7 -7.50 -9.21 4.36
C ASP A 7 -6.22 -8.37 4.25
N TRP A 8 -5.08 -8.95 4.63
CA TRP A 8 -3.77 -8.32 4.50
C TRP A 8 -3.39 -8.08 3.05
N PHE A 9 -3.61 -9.06 2.17
CA PHE A 9 -3.37 -8.87 0.74
C PHE A 9 -4.24 -7.76 0.13
N ALA A 10 -5.53 -7.70 0.51
CA ALA A 10 -6.41 -6.61 0.07
C ALA A 10 -5.94 -5.23 0.59
N GLN A 11 -5.30 -5.18 1.76
CA GLN A 11 -4.72 -3.96 2.28
C GLN A 11 -3.45 -3.55 1.52
N ALA A 12 -2.56 -4.50 1.21
CA ALA A 12 -1.39 -4.26 0.37
C ALA A 12 -1.75 -3.68 -1.00
N GLN A 13 -2.82 -4.19 -1.63
CA GLN A 13 -3.29 -3.66 -2.91
C GLN A 13 -3.74 -2.20 -2.82
N ARG A 14 -4.44 -1.82 -1.73
CA ARG A 14 -4.86 -0.43 -1.50
C ARG A 14 -3.69 0.50 -1.20
N ASP A 15 -2.71 0.02 -0.45
CA ASP A 15 -1.47 0.78 -0.19
C ASP A 15 -0.71 1.04 -1.50
N LEU A 16 -0.70 0.08 -2.43
CA LEU A 16 -0.12 0.27 -3.76
C LEU A 16 -0.88 1.29 -4.61
N GLU A 17 -2.22 1.24 -4.62
CA GLU A 17 -3.05 2.25 -5.31
C GLU A 17 -2.74 3.65 -4.77
N GLN A 18 -2.65 3.79 -3.44
CA GLN A 18 -2.30 5.06 -2.79
C GLN A 18 -0.90 5.54 -3.19
N ALA A 19 0.08 4.63 -3.30
CA ALA A 19 1.43 4.98 -3.72
C ALA A 19 1.46 5.54 -5.15
N ILE A 20 0.67 4.94 -6.05
CA ILE A 20 0.51 5.41 -7.43
C ILE A 20 -0.14 6.81 -7.45
N ASP A 21 -1.21 7.02 -6.70
CA ASP A 21 -1.88 8.32 -6.60
C ASP A 21 -0.97 9.41 -6.01
N SER A 22 -0.19 9.07 -4.97
CA SER A 22 0.77 9.99 -4.36
C SER A 22 1.87 10.39 -5.33
N LYS A 23 2.39 9.42 -6.11
CA LYS A 23 3.35 9.70 -7.17
C LYS A 23 2.75 10.60 -8.24
N GLY A 24 1.50 10.33 -8.67
CA GLY A 24 0.78 11.18 -9.62
C GLY A 24 0.55 12.61 -9.13
N ALA A 25 0.45 12.80 -7.81
CA ALA A 25 0.31 14.10 -7.18
C ALA A 25 1.66 14.78 -6.81
N GLY A 26 2.80 14.20 -7.18
CA GLY A 26 4.13 14.74 -6.85
C GLY A 26 4.51 14.67 -5.37
N ARG A 27 3.86 13.80 -4.58
CA ARG A 27 4.15 13.56 -3.16
C ARG A 27 5.06 12.34 -3.03
N ASP A 28 6.33 12.50 -3.42
CA ASP A 28 7.26 11.38 -3.53
C ASP A 28 7.53 10.68 -2.19
N GLU A 29 7.62 11.41 -1.07
CA GLU A 29 7.81 10.76 0.23
C GLU A 29 6.62 9.87 0.62
N TRP A 30 5.41 10.28 0.25
CA TRP A 30 4.19 9.51 0.50
C TRP A 30 4.08 8.31 -0.42
N ALA A 31 4.50 8.43 -1.67
CA ALA A 31 4.57 7.30 -2.60
C ALA A 31 5.53 6.22 -2.10
N CYS A 32 6.71 6.61 -1.61
CA CYS A 32 7.70 5.69 -1.05
C CYS A 32 7.19 5.03 0.25
N PHE A 33 6.59 5.81 1.15
CA PHE A 33 6.00 5.28 2.38
C PHE A 33 4.91 4.24 2.09
N ALA A 34 3.95 4.56 1.23
CA ALA A 34 2.87 3.63 0.91
C ALA A 34 3.35 2.39 0.14
N SER A 35 4.37 2.52 -0.71
CA SER A 35 4.99 1.36 -1.37
C SER A 35 5.64 0.42 -0.36
N HIS A 36 6.32 0.96 0.66
CA HIS A 36 6.89 0.15 1.74
C HIS A 36 5.79 -0.53 2.55
N GLN A 37 4.72 0.20 2.87
CA GLN A 37 3.57 -0.37 3.56
C GLN A 37 2.98 -1.53 2.74
N ALA A 38 2.73 -1.36 1.45
CA ALA A 38 2.18 -2.39 0.57
C ALA A 38 3.03 -3.68 0.55
N ALA A 39 4.36 -3.56 0.62
CA ALA A 39 5.25 -4.72 0.60
C ALA A 39 5.35 -5.45 1.95
N GLU A 40 5.03 -4.78 3.05
CA GLU A 40 5.09 -5.36 4.40
C GLU A 40 3.85 -6.21 4.74
N LYS A 41 2.69 -5.90 4.14
CA LYS A 41 1.40 -6.57 4.43
C LYS A 41 1.29 -7.86 3.62
#